data_AF-Q1Q3F6-F1
#
_entry.id   AF-Q1Q3F6-F1
#
_cell.length_a   1.000
_cell.length_b   1.000
_cell.length_c   1.000
_cell.angle_alpha   90.00
_cell.angle_beta   90.00
_cell.angle_gamma   90.00
#
_symmetry.space_group_name_H-M   'P 1'
#
loop_
_entity.id
_entity.type
_entity.pdbx_description
1 polymer ?
#
loop_
_entity_poly.entity_id
_entity_poly.type
_entity_poly.pdbx_seq_one_letter_code
_entity_poly.pdbx_strand_id
1 'polypeptide(L)'
;MDYFVALVIGIPVVAVAAFGCALAQAKVVSSAVESMARQPSVAAKVQLAMIIGIAFIESLAIYSLMISFMLFGKLPKSEEVLKIFRKNTSNEELLSSAAEIVLQLSAK
;
A
#
# COMPACT_ATOMS: atom_id res chain seq x y z
N MET A 1 20.74 -3.53 -1.97
CA MET A 1 19.80 -3.31 -3.10
C MET A 1 18.38 -3.70 -2.70
N ASP A 2 18.19 -4.69 -1.81
CA ASP A 2 16.88 -5.21 -1.39
C ASP A 2 16.00 -4.22 -0.59
N TYR A 3 16.60 -3.24 0.09
CA TYR A 3 15.88 -2.28 0.94
C TYR A 3 15.04 -1.27 0.15
N PHE A 4 15.56 -0.77 -0.98
CA PHE A 4 14.81 0.12 -1.86
C PHE A 4 13.65 -0.62 -2.52
N VAL A 5 13.83 -1.90 -2.84
CA VAL A 5 12.75 -2.76 -3.36
C VAL A 5 11.63 -2.89 -2.32
N ALA A 6 11.97 -3.12 -1.05
CA ALA A 6 10.97 -3.19 0.03
C ALA A 6 10.19 -1.88 0.21
N LEU A 7 10.84 -0.72 0.03
CA LEU A 7 10.19 0.60 0.20
C LEU A 7 9.35 1.00 -1.02
N VAL A 8 9.87 0.77 -2.23
CA VAL A 8 9.21 1.15 -3.49
C VAL A 8 8.09 0.19 -3.87
N ILE A 9 8.16 -1.09 -3.48
CA ILE A 9 7.14 -2.09 -3.82
C ILE A 9 6.25 -2.43 -2.62
N GLY A 10 6.80 -2.52 -1.41
CA GLY A 10 6.05 -2.96 -0.24
C GLY A 10 4.96 -1.97 0.20
N ILE A 11 5.28 -0.68 0.27
CA ILE A 11 4.32 0.34 0.73
C ILE A 11 3.13 0.49 -0.25
N PRO A 12 3.34 0.59 -1.58
CA PRO A 12 2.23 0.73 -2.51
C PRO A 12 1.34 -0.51 -2.58
N VAL A 13 1.91 -1.71 -2.47
CA VAL A 13 1.13 -2.97 -2.50
C VAL A 13 0.13 -3.03 -1.35
N VAL A 14 0.51 -2.55 -0.16
CA VAL A 14 -0.37 -2.55 1.01
C VAL A 14 -1.49 -1.53 0.86
N ALA A 15 -1.17 -0.34 0.38
CA ALA A 15 -2.16 0.70 0.10
C ALA A 15 -3.18 0.25 -0.96
N VAL A 16 -2.72 -0.38 -2.04
CA VAL A 16 -3.59 -0.91 -3.10
C VAL A 16 -4.46 -2.05 -2.60
N ALA A 17 -3.91 -2.97 -1.80
CA ALA A 17 -4.67 -4.07 -1.22
C ALA A 17 -5.77 -3.55 -0.27
N ALA A 18 -5.43 -2.61 0.63
CA ALA A 18 -6.40 -2.00 1.54
C ALA A 18 -7.52 -1.28 0.78
N PHE A 19 -7.16 -0.51 -0.25
CA PHE A 19 -8.13 0.18 -1.08
C PHE A 19 -9.05 -0.77 -1.86
N GLY A 20 -8.48 -1.83 -2.45
CA GLY A 20 -9.24 -2.87 -3.14
C GLY A 20 -10.22 -3.60 -2.22
N CYS A 21 -9.79 -3.93 -1.00
CA CYS A 21 -10.64 -4.57 0.01
C CYS A 21 -11.80 -3.66 0.42
N ALA A 22 -11.53 -2.37 0.66
CA ALA A 22 -12.55 -1.39 1.04
C ALA A 22 -13.65 -1.27 -0.04
N LEU A 23 -13.25 -1.18 -1.32
CA LEU A 23 -14.20 -1.12 -2.44
C LEU A 23 -15.04 -2.40 -2.57
N ALA A 24 -14.41 -3.57 -2.42
CA ALA A 24 -15.10 -4.84 -2.47
C ALA A 24 -16.11 -5.00 -1.31
N GLN A 25 -15.71 -4.65 -0.08
CA GLN A 25 -16.58 -4.68 1.09
C GLN A 25 -17.78 -3.74 0.96
N ALA A 26 -17.55 -2.50 0.52
CA ALA A 26 -18.63 -1.53 0.31
C ALA A 26 -19.68 -2.06 -0.68
N LYS A 27 -19.24 -2.70 -1.78
CA LYS A 27 -20.13 -3.30 -2.77
C LYS A 27 -20.92 -4.49 -2.22
N VAL A 28 -20.27 -5.37 -1.47
CA VAL A 28 -20.93 -6.56 -0.88
C VAL A 28 -21.97 -6.12 0.15
N VAL A 29 -21.63 -5.19 1.04
CA VAL A 29 -22.53 -4.69 2.08
C VAL A 29 -23.72 -3.95 1.48
N SER A 30 -23.51 -3.04 0.53
CA SER A 30 -24.61 -2.29 -0.10
C SER A 30 -25.60 -3.22 -0.79
N SER A 31 -25.10 -4.19 -1.55
CA SER A 31 -25.92 -5.17 -2.28
C SER A 31 -26.68 -6.10 -1.33
N ALA A 32 -26.05 -6.50 -0.22
CA ALA A 32 -26.69 -7.30 0.81
C ALA A 32 -27.81 -6.53 1.53
N VAL A 33 -27.56 -5.27 1.91
CA VAL A 33 -28.57 -4.41 2.56
C VAL A 33 -29.78 -4.19 1.64
N GLU A 34 -29.56 -3.88 0.36
CA GLU A 34 -30.66 -3.74 -0.61
C GLU A 34 -31.45 -5.05 -0.75
N SER A 35 -30.76 -6.18 -0.84
CA SER A 35 -31.39 -7.50 -0.95
C SER A 35 -32.24 -7.85 0.27
N MET A 36 -31.75 -7.56 1.48
CA MET A 36 -32.49 -7.77 2.72
C MET A 36 -33.71 -6.86 2.83
N ALA A 37 -33.61 -5.60 2.38
CA ALA A 37 -34.72 -4.66 2.36
C ALA A 37 -35.82 -5.10 1.38
N ARG A 38 -35.45 -5.64 0.21
CA ARG A 38 -36.41 -6.11 -0.82
C ARG A 38 -37.03 -7.47 -0.48
N GLN A 39 -36.28 -8.34 0.20
CA GLN A 39 -36.73 -9.70 0.56
C GLN A 39 -36.43 -10.02 2.03
N PRO A 40 -37.23 -9.48 2.97
CA PRO A 40 -36.99 -9.67 4.40
C PRO A 40 -37.09 -11.13 4.85
N SER A 41 -37.88 -11.97 4.15
CA SER A 41 -38.06 -13.39 4.46
C SER A 41 -36.78 -14.23 4.34
N VAL A 42 -35.80 -13.77 3.56
CA VAL A 42 -34.49 -14.45 3.38
C VAL A 42 -33.33 -13.67 3.98
N ALA A 43 -33.60 -12.60 4.74
CA ALA A 43 -32.58 -11.67 5.21
C ALA A 43 -31.46 -12.36 6.02
N ALA A 44 -31.81 -13.31 6.89
CA ALA A 44 -30.82 -14.06 7.67
C ALA A 44 -29.84 -14.87 6.79
N LYS A 45 -30.31 -15.45 5.68
CA LYS A 45 -29.46 -16.18 4.74
C LYS A 45 -28.54 -15.24 3.98
N VAL A 46 -29.05 -14.08 3.56
CA VAL A 46 -28.27 -13.03 2.89
C VAL A 46 -27.20 -12.47 3.83
N GLN A 47 -27.54 -12.20 5.09
CA GLN A 47 -26.59 -11.73 6.10
C GLN A 47 -25.46 -12.75 6.33
N LEU A 48 -25.78 -14.04 6.41
CA LEU A 48 -24.75 -15.09 6.53
C LEU A 48 -23.82 -15.10 5.32
N ALA A 49 -24.38 -15.07 4.10
CA ALA A 49 -23.58 -15.02 2.88
C ALA A 49 -22.70 -13.75 2.80
N MET A 50 -23.23 -12.60 3.23
CA MET A 50 -22.50 -11.34 3.34
C MET A 50 -21.31 -11.46 4.28
N ILE A 51 -21.52 -12.00 5.49
CA ILE A 51 -20.45 -12.19 6.49
C ILE A 51 -19.35 -13.10 5.95
N ILE A 52 -19.72 -14.21 5.31
CA ILE A 52 -18.75 -15.13 4.68
C ILE A 52 -17.96 -14.42 3.58
N GLY A 53 -18.63 -13.64 2.73
CA GLY A 53 -17.98 -12.85 1.68
C GLY A 53 -17.01 -11.81 2.24
N ILE A 54 -17.41 -11.09 3.29
CA ILE A 54 -16.57 -10.12 3.99
C ILE A 54 -15.36 -10.82 4.61
N ALA A 55 -15.54 -11.98 5.24
CA ALA A 55 -14.44 -12.73 5.85
C ALA A 55 -13.37 -13.13 4.82
N PHE A 56 -13.77 -13.53 3.61
CA PHE A 56 -12.80 -13.81 2.54
C PHE A 56 -12.07 -12.56 2.05
N ILE A 57 -12.77 -11.43 1.91
CA ILE A 57 -12.14 -10.16 1.53
C ILE A 57 -11.15 -9.71 2.61
N GLU A 58 -11.54 -9.83 3.87
CA GLU A 58 -10.71 -9.45 5.02
C GLU A 58 -9.45 -10.32 5.12
N SER A 59 -9.52 -11.60 4.72
CA SER A 59 -8.33 -12.48 4.71
C SER A 59 -7.19 -11.92 3.83
N LEU A 60 -7.53 -11.26 2.72
CA LEU A 60 -6.55 -10.62 1.83
C LEU A 60 -5.95 -9.36 2.48
N ALA A 61 -6.76 -8.59 3.21
CA ALA A 61 -6.27 -7.44 3.98
C ALA A 61 -5.30 -7.90 5.08
N ILE A 62 -5.61 -8.99 5.79
CA ILE A 62 -4.73 -9.57 6.82
C ILE A 62 -3.42 -10.08 6.21
N TYR A 63 -3.42 -10.69 5.02
CA TYR A 63 -2.17 -11.07 4.35
C TYR A 63 -1.31 -9.86 3.99
N SER A 64 -1.93 -8.76 3.56
CA SER A 64 -1.23 -7.51 3.29
C SER A 64 -0.63 -6.89 4.56
N LEU A 65 -1.38 -6.91 5.67
CA LEU A 65 -0.90 -6.48 6.98
C LEU A 65 0.25 -7.35 7.49
N MET A 66 0.14 -8.67 7.33
CA MET A 66 1.19 -9.63 7.69
C MET A 66 2.50 -9.34 6.94
N ILE A 67 2.42 -9.10 5.64
CA ILE A 67 3.59 -8.72 4.82
C ILE A 67 4.17 -7.40 5.33
N SER A 68 3.34 -6.41 5.67
CA SER A 68 3.78 -5.12 6.22
C SER A 68 4.60 -5.30 7.49
N PHE A 69 4.13 -6.12 8.43
CA PHE A 69 4.87 -6.40 9.67
C PHE A 69 6.17 -7.17 9.42
N MET A 70 6.19 -8.08 8.44
CA MET A 70 7.41 -8.78 8.06
C MET A 70 8.47 -7.84 7.45
N LEU A 71 8.04 -6.81 6.70
CA LEU A 71 8.91 -5.80 6.14
C LEU A 71 9.41 -4.81 7.19
N PHE A 72 8.57 -4.42 8.15
CA PHE A 72 8.90 -3.43 9.17
C PHE A 72 10.19 -3.76 9.94
N GLY A 73 10.41 -5.03 10.29
CA GLY A 73 11.61 -5.48 10.99
C GLY A 73 12.90 -5.50 10.15
N LYS A 74 12.81 -5.31 8.83
CA LYS A 74 13.95 -5.38 7.88
C LYS A 74 14.32 -4.02 7.30
N LEU A 75 13.64 -2.94 7.69
CA LEU A 75 13.92 -1.59 7.19
C LEU A 75 15.17 -0.99 7.88
N PRO A 76 16.06 -0.32 7.13
CA PRO A 76 17.25 0.28 7.69
C PRO A 76 16.91 1.44 8.63
N LYS A 77 17.70 1.62 9.69
CA LYS A 77 17.58 2.78 10.57
C LYS A 77 17.88 4.07 9.81
N SER A 78 17.18 5.14 10.13
CA SER A 78 17.30 6.45 9.48
C SER A 78 18.75 6.96 9.43
N GLU A 79 19.55 6.67 10.45
CA GLU A 79 20.96 7.05 10.53
C GLU A 79 21.83 6.39 9.45
N GLU A 80 21.52 5.15 9.07
CA GLU A 80 22.27 4.39 8.07
C GLU A 80 21.94 4.88 6.66
N VAL A 81 20.66 5.23 6.44
CA VAL A 81 20.21 5.91 5.22
C VAL A 81 20.90 7.27 5.08
N LEU A 82 20.95 8.07 6.15
CA LEU A 82 21.65 9.36 6.15
C LEU A 82 23.15 9.23 5.90
N LYS A 83 23.80 8.15 6.36
CA LYS A 83 25.22 7.87 6.05
C LYS A 83 25.42 7.51 4.59
N ILE A 84 24.52 6.74 3.96
CA ILE A 84 24.55 6.45 2.53
C ILE A 84 24.37 7.74 1.72
N PHE A 85 23.37 8.56 2.06
CA PHE A 85 23.15 9.84 1.40
C PHE A 85 24.35 10.78 1.57
N ARG A 86 24.85 10.95 2.80
CA ARG A 86 26.01 11.80 3.07
C ARG A 86 27.27 11.32 2.33
N LYS A 87 27.53 10.00 2.33
CA LYS A 87 28.65 9.38 1.61
C LYS A 87 28.55 9.59 0.09
N ASN A 88 27.33 9.55 -0.45
CA ASN A 88 27.07 9.76 -1.88
C ASN A 88 27.03 11.25 -2.28
N THR A 89 26.78 12.17 -1.34
CA THR A 89 26.87 13.64 -1.54
C THR A 89 28.32 14.15 -1.46
N SER A 90 29.23 13.44 -0.79
CA SER A 90 30.66 13.76 -0.77
C SER A 90 31.41 13.44 -2.08
N ASN A 91 30.75 12.86 -3.08
CA ASN A 91 31.29 12.76 -4.42
C ASN A 91 30.79 13.98 -5.22
N GLU A 92 31.65 14.98 -5.43
CA GLU A 92 31.35 16.27 -6.11
C GLU A 92 30.64 16.11 -7.47
N GLU A 93 30.71 14.92 -8.08
CA GLU A 93 30.04 14.55 -9.33
C GLU A 93 28.51 14.76 -9.31
N LEU A 94 27.80 14.45 -8.21
CA LEU A 94 26.34 14.60 -8.18
C LEU A 94 25.89 16.06 -8.03
N LEU A 95 26.66 16.90 -7.35
CA LEU A 95 26.39 18.33 -7.30
C LEU A 95 26.68 18.99 -8.65
N SER A 96 27.70 18.52 -9.38
CA SER A 96 28.01 18.96 -10.74
C SER A 96 26.91 18.56 -11.73
N SER A 97 26.47 17.29 -11.76
CA SER A 97 25.40 16.86 -12.67
C SER A 97 24.04 17.48 -12.34
N ALA A 98 23.72 17.68 -11.06
CA ALA A 98 22.50 18.38 -10.67
C ALA A 98 22.54 19.88 -11.05
N ALA A 99 23.67 20.55 -10.88
CA ALA A 99 23.85 21.95 -11.29
C ALA A 99 23.76 22.12 -12.82
N GLU A 100 24.31 21.19 -13.58
CA GLU A 100 24.27 21.20 -15.05
C GLU A 100 22.84 21.01 -15.59
N ILE A 101 22.06 20.12 -14.97
CA ILE A 101 20.64 19.90 -15.30
C ILE A 101 19.79 21.14 -14.96
N VAL A 102 20.07 21.81 -13.83
CA VAL A 102 19.36 23.04 -13.43
C VAL A 102 19.70 24.22 -14.35
N LEU A 103 20.95 24.36 -14.79
CA LEU A 103 21.36 25.37 -15.77
C LEU A 103 20.72 25.12 -17.15
N GLN A 104 20.62 23.86 -17.58
CA GLN A 104 19.93 23.48 -18.82
C GLN A 104 18.42 23.80 -18.77
N LEU A 105 17.79 23.67 -17.61
CA LEU A 105 16.37 24.01 -17.40
C LEU A 105 16.12 25.51 -17.28
N SER A 106 17.08 26.29 -16.80
CA SER A 106 16.96 27.76 -16.67
C SER A 106 17.31 28.53 -17.95
N ALA A 107 17.92 27.89 -18.95
CA ALA A 107 18.31 28.49 -20.22
C ALA A 107 17.28 28.29 -21.35
N LYS A 108 16.08 27.79 -21.02
CA LYS A 108 14.95 27.60 -21.93
C LYS A 108 13.75 28.42 -21.46
#